data_AF-A0A2A9CPN1-F1
#
_entry.id   AF-A0A2A9CPN1-F1
#
_cell.length_a   1.000
_cell.length_b   1.000
_cell.length_c   1.000
_cell.angle_alpha   90.00
_cell.angle_beta   90.00
_cell.angle_gamma   90.00
#
_symmetry.space_group_name_H-M   'P 1'
#
loop_
_entity.id
_entity.type
_entity.pdbx_description
1 polymer ?
#
loop_
_entity_poly.entity_id
_entity_poly.type
_entity_poly.pdbx_seq_one_letter_code
_entity_poly.pdbx_strand_id
1 'polypeptide(L)'
;MDFLGRIISIHLDRLDVNTPIVLPCVHDDADGFADVLEAVTRHYGGAFRWCGESPTLTHTPPAGPLNEPMARYLESLCSNRGVVVAIAEEGDGLHVTVNGSRELTGSTATLGDVLAMLSSSEMSRELVLLTYSLVDLDELRAALIWDAICLGLQFAPPELKTLVPIASGAVDVPSHCNRQEGAVRLVVRGEEFIERSAPTDLQPRLHNMLDSVDRRVVLFLGAGASASCRIPQGDYLRNLAIAHLTGRPTTSPDLLSGFRDWLEANQRWMAEERDIPAARFERGLTLERVLREEFFALNGRPRSESSTYGRIKSDCEKALERTPAGRRALWELPALLPKLVIATVNFDELIEDGMGAEHRVIVGDAQFSESADLVRARLHGEESCVPVLKIHGTVQEPDSMVANINDTSRGLPRSVEQVLDAITEDGESVLWLWVGCSMRDQDLRQWLAKQQASLLHEYWVDPLPPVSVRHYAQDIRRTQWAALEQDLGHRQITESSDLFLPALAAHARALSSAGL
;
A
#
# COMPACT_ATOMS: atom_id res chain seq x y z
N MET A 1 16.13 -3.22 15.98
CA MET A 1 17.24 -2.23 15.98
C MET A 1 17.14 -1.26 14.80
N ASP A 2 16.61 -1.70 13.65
CA ASP A 2 16.64 -0.93 12.41
C ASP A 2 15.85 0.38 12.43
N PHE A 3 14.68 0.43 13.07
CA PHE A 3 13.83 1.64 13.14
C PHE A 3 14.49 2.82 13.87
N LEU A 4 14.88 2.61 15.14
CA LEU A 4 15.55 3.63 15.95
C LEU A 4 16.92 4.01 15.38
N GLY A 5 17.69 3.03 14.91
CA GLY A 5 18.97 3.28 14.26
C GLY A 5 18.82 4.19 13.04
N ARG A 6 17.74 4.01 12.25
CA ARG A 6 17.47 4.86 11.10
C ARG A 6 17.04 6.27 11.48
N ILE A 7 16.18 6.43 12.48
CA ILE A 7 15.81 7.76 13.02
C ILE A 7 17.06 8.54 13.42
N ILE A 8 17.95 7.91 14.19
CA ILE A 8 19.17 8.55 14.66
C ILE A 8 20.12 8.87 13.51
N SER A 9 20.31 7.95 12.56
CA SER A 9 21.12 8.21 11.37
C SER A 9 20.63 9.45 10.62
N ILE A 10 19.32 9.54 10.36
CA ILE A 10 18.72 10.69 9.67
C ILE A 10 18.92 11.98 10.48
N HIS A 11 18.77 11.92 11.81
CA HIS A 11 18.97 13.08 12.67
C HIS A 11 20.43 13.57 12.63
N LEU A 12 21.40 12.66 12.74
CA LEU A 12 22.82 13.00 12.71
C LEU A 12 23.22 13.64 11.37
N ASP A 13 22.66 13.17 10.26
CA ASP A 13 22.88 13.76 8.92
C ASP A 13 22.31 15.19 8.78
N ARG A 14 21.51 15.66 9.75
CA ARG A 14 20.83 16.97 9.74
C ARG A 14 21.40 17.99 10.71
N LEU A 15 22.39 17.65 11.54
CA LEU A 15 22.92 18.55 12.57
C LEU A 15 23.46 19.87 11.98
N ASP A 16 24.09 19.80 10.81
CA ASP A 16 24.65 20.97 10.12
C ASP A 16 23.64 21.72 9.23
N VAL A 17 22.38 21.27 9.18
CA VAL A 17 21.34 21.87 8.34
C VAL A 17 20.45 22.80 9.16
N ASN A 18 20.27 24.04 8.69
CA ASN A 18 19.50 25.07 9.40
C ASN A 18 17.98 24.91 9.28
N THR A 19 17.50 24.05 8.39
CA THR A 19 16.07 23.81 8.20
C THR A 19 15.67 22.54 8.95
N PRO A 20 14.72 22.61 9.91
CA PRO A 20 14.21 21.40 10.56
C PRO A 20 13.53 20.48 9.55
N ILE A 21 13.42 19.20 9.89
CA ILE A 21 12.59 18.23 9.16
C ILE A 21 11.57 17.59 10.08
N VAL A 22 10.44 17.19 9.49
CA VAL A 22 9.55 16.20 10.09
C VAL A 22 9.88 14.85 9.47
N LEU A 23 10.05 13.82 10.30
CA LEU A 23 10.21 12.43 9.88
C LEU A 23 9.00 11.61 10.35
N PRO A 24 7.87 11.65 9.63
CA PRO A 24 6.69 10.95 10.09
C PRO A 24 6.87 9.43 10.07
N CYS A 25 6.49 8.80 11.17
CA CYS A 25 6.63 7.37 11.40
C CYS A 25 5.28 6.76 11.80
N VAL A 26 5.07 5.51 11.41
CA VAL A 26 3.98 4.66 11.94
C VAL A 26 4.60 3.38 12.47
N HIS A 27 4.18 2.94 13.64
CA HIS A 27 4.70 1.75 14.29
C HIS A 27 3.54 0.99 14.94
N ASP A 28 3.31 -0.27 14.55
CA ASP A 28 2.14 -1.04 14.99
C ASP A 28 2.02 -1.17 16.52
N ASP A 29 3.15 -1.22 17.23
CA ASP A 29 3.22 -1.36 18.69
C ASP A 29 4.25 -0.40 19.30
N ALA A 30 4.11 0.92 19.13
CA ALA A 30 5.07 1.87 19.71
C ALA A 30 5.01 1.87 21.25
N ASP A 31 3.84 1.54 21.81
CA ASP A 31 3.55 1.45 23.24
C ASP A 31 4.56 0.52 23.94
N GLY A 32 4.82 -0.66 23.36
CA GLY A 32 5.79 -1.63 23.87
C GLY A 32 7.25 -1.17 23.87
N PHE A 33 7.57 -0.05 23.20
CA PHE A 33 8.94 0.47 23.08
C PHE A 33 9.14 1.88 23.65
N ALA A 34 8.15 2.47 24.33
CA ALA A 34 8.22 3.84 24.84
C ALA A 34 9.48 4.12 25.68
N ASP A 35 9.83 3.24 26.63
CA ASP A 35 11.01 3.38 27.48
C ASP A 35 12.32 3.41 26.66
N VAL A 36 12.38 2.63 25.58
CA VAL A 36 13.54 2.56 24.69
C VAL A 36 13.62 3.83 23.84
N LEU A 37 12.49 4.30 23.31
CA LEU A 37 12.41 5.57 22.58
C LEU A 37 12.88 6.73 23.47
N GLU A 38 12.41 6.78 24.72
CA GLU A 38 12.79 7.81 25.69
C GLU A 38 14.30 7.75 26.00
N ALA A 39 14.81 6.57 26.35
CA ALA A 39 16.21 6.40 26.72
C ALA A 39 17.16 6.78 25.57
N VAL A 40 16.85 6.37 24.35
CA VAL A 40 17.62 6.73 23.15
C VAL A 40 17.54 8.23 22.89
N THR A 41 16.33 8.82 22.92
CA THR A 41 16.17 10.26 22.68
C THR A 41 16.95 11.10 23.68
N ARG A 42 16.90 10.73 24.97
CA ARG A 42 17.67 11.39 26.04
C ARG A 42 19.18 11.24 25.84
N HIS A 43 19.65 10.09 25.37
CA HIS A 43 21.08 9.87 25.07
C HIS A 43 21.60 10.86 24.02
N TYR A 44 20.77 11.22 23.03
CA TYR A 44 21.07 12.23 22.01
C TYR A 44 20.62 13.65 22.41
N GLY A 45 20.36 13.91 23.70
CA GLY A 45 20.00 15.24 24.20
C GLY A 45 18.63 15.77 23.75
N GLY A 46 17.77 14.90 23.20
CA GLY A 46 16.44 15.24 22.72
C GLY A 46 15.35 15.22 23.79
N ALA A 47 14.12 15.52 23.37
CA ALA A 47 12.90 15.34 24.16
C ALA A 47 12.04 14.21 23.59
N PHE A 48 11.55 13.32 24.46
CA PHE A 48 10.57 12.29 24.11
C PHE A 48 9.28 12.57 24.86
N ARG A 49 8.14 12.42 24.18
CA ARG A 49 6.83 12.56 24.79
C ARG A 49 5.82 11.56 24.26
N TRP A 50 5.03 11.01 25.17
CA TRP A 50 3.81 10.29 24.87
C TRP A 50 2.60 11.21 25.01
N CYS A 51 1.74 11.26 23.99
CA CYS A 51 0.53 12.07 23.95
C CYS A 51 -0.72 11.17 23.96
N GLY A 52 -1.69 11.50 24.81
CA GLY A 52 -2.86 10.65 25.08
C GLY A 52 -2.59 9.62 26.18
N GLU A 53 -3.60 8.85 26.57
CA GLU A 53 -3.47 7.89 27.67
C GLU A 53 -2.33 6.88 27.43
N SER A 54 -1.38 6.82 28.37
CA SER A 54 -0.31 5.80 28.39
C SER A 54 -0.55 4.91 29.59
N PRO A 55 -0.52 3.58 29.45
CA PRO A 55 -0.65 2.68 30.60
C PRO A 55 0.57 2.70 31.53
N THR A 56 1.72 3.21 31.07
CA THR A 56 3.00 3.10 31.78
C THR A 56 3.63 4.44 32.18
N LEU A 57 3.23 5.56 31.57
CA LEU A 57 3.84 6.88 31.80
C LEU A 57 2.91 7.81 32.58
N THR A 58 3.45 8.51 33.57
CA THR A 58 2.73 9.57 34.30
C THR A 58 2.58 10.81 33.43
N HIS A 59 1.35 11.27 33.24
CA HIS A 59 1.03 12.47 32.47
C HIS A 59 1.36 13.76 33.22
N THR A 60 2.47 14.39 32.85
CA THR A 60 2.78 15.78 33.23
C THR A 60 2.53 16.70 32.03
N PRO A 61 1.86 17.85 32.18
CA PRO A 61 1.67 18.82 31.10
C PRO A 61 3.00 19.24 30.45
N PRO A 62 3.04 19.61 29.16
CA PRO A 62 4.27 20.07 28.53
C PRO A 62 4.79 21.36 29.14
N ALA A 63 6.10 21.48 29.30
CA ALA A 63 6.70 22.63 29.94
C ALA A 63 6.53 23.94 29.14
N GLY A 64 6.29 25.05 29.84
CA GLY A 64 6.37 26.40 29.27
C GLY A 64 7.81 26.84 28.97
N PRO A 65 8.02 27.99 28.29
CA PRO A 65 7.00 28.93 27.86
C PRO A 65 6.24 28.51 26.60
N LEU A 66 5.07 29.10 26.38
CA LEU A 66 4.26 28.93 25.17
C LEU A 66 4.92 29.54 23.92
N ASN A 67 5.06 28.75 22.86
CA ASN A 67 5.34 29.24 21.50
C ASN A 67 4.05 29.84 20.90
N GLU A 68 3.81 31.14 21.14
CA GLU A 68 2.58 31.80 20.70
C GLU A 68 2.31 31.74 19.18
N PRO A 69 3.30 31.93 18.28
CA PRO A 69 3.07 31.76 16.84
C PRO A 69 2.55 30.37 16.47
N MET A 70 3.16 29.31 17.02
CA MET A 70 2.70 27.94 16.81
C MET A 70 1.29 27.76 17.37
N ALA A 71 1.04 28.20 18.60
CA ALA A 71 -0.26 28.03 19.26
C ALA A 71 -1.40 28.66 18.45
N ARG A 72 -1.23 29.92 18.02
CA ARG A 72 -2.23 30.62 17.18
C ARG A 72 -2.47 29.93 15.85
N TYR A 73 -1.43 29.39 15.23
CA TYR A 73 -1.57 28.62 13.99
C TYR A 73 -2.38 27.34 14.23
N LEU A 74 -2.04 26.58 15.27
CA LEU A 74 -2.71 25.33 15.62
C LEU A 74 -4.18 25.53 16.00
N GLU A 75 -4.49 26.57 16.77
CA GLU A 75 -5.87 26.97 17.09
C GLU A 75 -6.66 27.31 15.82
N SER A 76 -6.06 28.05 14.89
CA SER A 76 -6.67 28.38 13.59
C SER A 76 -6.89 27.13 12.73
N LEU A 77 -5.90 26.24 12.65
CA LEU A 77 -5.99 24.96 11.92
C LEU A 77 -7.17 24.11 12.44
N CYS A 78 -7.29 23.98 13.77
CA CYS A 78 -8.38 23.23 14.40
C CYS A 78 -9.74 23.90 14.15
N SER A 79 -9.82 25.22 14.32
CA SER A 79 -11.06 25.98 14.12
C SER A 79 -11.57 25.88 12.68
N ASN A 80 -10.67 25.88 11.69
CA ASN A 80 -11.02 25.70 10.28
C ASN A 80 -11.62 24.32 9.97
N ARG A 81 -11.45 23.34 10.86
CA ARG A 81 -12.06 22.00 10.78
C ARG A 81 -13.19 21.80 11.79
N GLY A 82 -13.69 22.87 12.40
CA GLY A 82 -14.81 22.82 13.33
C GLY A 82 -14.45 22.31 14.73
N VAL A 83 -13.17 22.31 15.11
CA VAL A 83 -12.72 21.96 16.46
C VAL A 83 -12.18 23.22 17.12
N VAL A 84 -12.89 23.76 18.11
CA VAL A 84 -12.45 24.98 18.81
C VAL A 84 -11.42 24.60 19.85
N VAL A 85 -10.20 25.12 19.71
CA VAL A 85 -9.10 24.86 20.65
C VAL A 85 -8.60 26.18 21.21
N ALA A 86 -8.20 26.19 22.48
CA ALA A 86 -7.38 27.25 23.06
C ALA A 86 -6.21 26.65 23.85
N ILE A 87 -5.01 27.16 23.62
CA ILE A 87 -3.74 26.71 24.23
C ILE A 87 -3.22 27.83 25.12
N ALA A 88 -3.01 27.54 26.40
CA ALA A 88 -2.57 28.53 27.38
C ALA A 88 -1.48 27.96 28.30
N GLU A 89 -0.59 28.84 28.76
CA GLU A 89 0.37 28.52 29.80
C GLU A 89 -0.25 28.78 31.18
N GLU A 90 -0.27 27.76 32.04
CA GLU A 90 -0.78 27.86 33.40
C GLU A 90 0.11 27.10 34.38
N GLY A 91 0.62 27.79 35.39
CA GLY A 91 1.60 27.20 36.31
C GLY A 91 2.89 26.84 35.57
N ASP A 92 3.33 25.58 35.71
CA ASP A 92 4.58 25.10 35.14
C ASP A 92 4.40 24.44 33.75
N GLY A 93 3.21 24.48 33.16
CA GLY A 93 2.95 23.79 31.89
C GLY A 93 1.86 24.38 31.01
N LEU A 94 1.71 23.77 29.84
CA LEU A 94 0.74 24.15 28.83
C LEU A 94 -0.51 23.29 28.95
N HIS A 95 -1.65 23.95 28.89
CA HIS A 95 -2.96 23.34 28.96
C HIS A 95 -3.76 23.67 27.71
N VAL A 96 -4.51 22.67 27.23
CA VAL A 96 -5.35 22.80 26.05
C VAL A 96 -6.80 22.61 26.45
N THR A 97 -7.65 23.49 25.96
CA THR A 97 -9.11 23.33 26.03
C THR A 97 -9.64 22.98 24.66
N VAL A 98 -10.58 22.03 24.60
CA VAL A 98 -11.25 21.63 23.35
C VAL A 98 -12.75 21.84 23.53
N ASN A 99 -13.35 22.67 22.67
CA ASN A 99 -14.75 23.10 22.74
C ASN A 99 -15.14 23.64 24.13
N GLY A 100 -14.21 24.35 24.78
CA GLY A 100 -14.40 24.94 26.11
C GLY A 100 -14.24 23.98 27.29
N SER A 101 -13.98 22.68 27.06
CA SER A 101 -13.70 21.72 28.14
C SER A 101 -12.20 21.59 28.41
N ARG A 102 -11.84 21.47 29.69
CA ARG A 102 -10.51 21.05 30.17
C ARG A 102 -10.42 19.57 30.50
N GLU A 103 -11.56 18.94 30.77
CA GLU A 103 -11.64 17.51 30.99
C GLU A 103 -11.70 16.85 29.62
N LEU A 104 -10.52 16.52 29.11
CA LEU A 104 -10.34 15.84 27.82
C LEU A 104 -10.22 14.34 28.07
N THR A 105 -10.81 13.53 27.19
CA THR A 105 -10.81 12.07 27.28
C THR A 105 -10.70 11.46 25.90
N GLY A 106 -10.07 10.29 25.78
CA GLY A 106 -9.93 9.59 24.50
C GLY A 106 -9.32 10.48 23.42
N SER A 107 -9.95 10.55 22.24
CA SER A 107 -9.42 11.28 21.08
C SER A 107 -9.17 12.78 21.31
N THR A 108 -9.94 13.46 22.19
CA THR A 108 -9.71 14.88 22.51
C THR A 108 -8.51 15.09 23.44
N ALA A 109 -8.22 14.13 24.33
CA ALA A 109 -7.04 14.19 25.17
C ALA A 109 -5.77 14.04 24.33
N THR A 110 -5.72 13.05 23.44
CA THR A 110 -4.60 12.85 22.51
C THR A 110 -4.37 14.09 21.64
N LEU A 111 -5.44 14.67 21.06
CA LEU A 111 -5.33 15.93 20.32
C LEU A 111 -4.76 17.04 21.21
N GLY A 112 -5.33 17.26 22.40
CA GLY A 112 -4.88 18.29 23.34
C GLY A 112 -3.39 18.16 23.67
N ASP A 113 -2.92 16.96 24.01
CA ASP A 113 -1.53 16.70 24.38
C ASP A 113 -0.57 16.96 23.22
N VAL A 114 -0.94 16.57 21.99
CA VAL A 114 -0.11 16.85 20.80
C VAL A 114 0.00 18.35 20.57
N LEU A 115 -1.12 19.09 20.61
CA LEU A 115 -1.11 20.52 20.38
C LEU A 115 -0.33 21.28 21.46
N ALA A 116 -0.49 20.84 22.71
CA ALA A 116 0.26 21.36 23.85
C ALA A 116 1.76 21.13 23.65
N MET A 117 2.17 19.91 23.28
CA MET A 117 3.58 19.57 23.04
C MET A 117 4.19 20.40 21.90
N LEU A 118 3.52 20.48 20.75
CA LEU A 118 4.01 21.26 19.60
C LEU A 118 4.18 22.75 19.93
N SER A 119 3.40 23.27 20.88
CA SER A 119 3.46 24.66 21.34
C SER A 119 4.38 24.89 22.53
N SER A 120 5.05 23.86 23.03
CA SER A 120 5.84 23.88 24.27
C SER A 120 7.32 24.23 24.06
N SER A 121 8.01 24.52 25.15
CA SER A 121 9.47 24.71 25.14
C SER A 121 10.25 23.41 24.97
N GLU A 122 9.60 22.25 25.13
CA GLU A 122 10.20 20.94 24.85
C GLU A 122 10.56 20.78 23.36
N MET A 123 9.93 21.59 22.48
CA MET A 123 10.29 21.68 21.07
C MET A 123 11.66 22.34 20.82
N SER A 124 12.22 23.07 21.79
CA SER A 124 13.55 23.70 21.72
C SER A 124 14.68 22.71 22.01
N ARG A 125 14.63 21.55 21.34
CA ARG A 125 15.64 20.49 21.35
C ARG A 125 15.99 20.13 19.92
N GLU A 126 17.23 19.72 19.67
CA GLU A 126 17.66 19.33 18.32
C GLU A 126 16.86 18.13 17.79
N LEU A 127 16.53 17.19 18.67
CA LEU A 127 15.70 16.01 18.39
C LEU A 127 14.47 15.98 19.29
N VAL A 128 13.30 15.86 18.70
CA VAL A 128 12.03 15.67 19.42
C VAL A 128 11.31 14.44 18.87
N LEU A 129 11.01 13.47 19.74
CA LEU A 129 10.15 12.34 19.44
C LEU A 129 8.80 12.54 20.13
N LEU A 130 7.72 12.47 19.37
CA LEU A 130 6.36 12.55 19.88
C LEU A 130 5.60 11.30 19.44
N THR A 131 5.07 10.54 20.40
CA THR A 131 4.28 9.34 20.12
C THR A 131 2.84 9.53 20.53
N TYR A 132 1.89 9.02 19.74
CA TYR A 132 0.47 9.03 20.08
C TYR A 132 -0.21 7.78 19.52
N SER A 133 -1.26 7.31 20.18
CA SER A 133 -2.02 6.14 19.72
C SER A 133 -3.05 6.52 18.65
N LEU A 134 -3.15 5.68 17.62
CA LEU A 134 -4.24 5.70 16.63
C LEU A 134 -5.47 4.93 17.14
N VAL A 135 -5.33 4.14 18.21
CA VAL A 135 -6.44 3.43 18.83
C VAL A 135 -7.42 4.46 19.40
N ASP A 136 -8.71 4.27 19.13
CA ASP A 136 -9.82 5.15 19.54
C ASP A 136 -9.75 6.61 19.03
N LEU A 137 -8.87 6.89 18.07
CA LEU A 137 -8.78 8.18 17.41
C LEU A 137 -9.74 8.23 16.21
N ASP A 138 -10.72 9.13 16.24
CA ASP A 138 -11.59 9.34 15.08
C ASP A 138 -10.83 9.99 13.90
N GLU A 139 -11.32 9.73 12.68
CA GLU A 139 -10.70 10.16 11.41
C GLU A 139 -10.41 11.67 11.36
N LEU A 140 -11.33 12.51 11.88
CA LEU A 140 -11.16 13.96 11.90
C LEU A 140 -9.95 14.37 12.76
N ARG A 141 -9.85 13.82 13.97
CA ARG A 141 -8.76 14.16 14.90
C ARG A 141 -7.43 13.55 14.48
N ALA A 142 -7.44 12.34 13.91
CA ALA A 142 -6.26 11.75 13.30
C ALA A 142 -5.69 12.65 12.20
N ALA A 143 -6.54 13.13 11.31
CA ALA A 143 -6.14 14.06 10.26
C ALA A 143 -5.63 15.41 10.83
N LEU A 144 -6.28 15.95 11.87
CA LEU A 144 -5.85 17.19 12.53
C LEU A 144 -4.49 17.07 13.21
N ILE A 145 -4.26 16.00 13.96
CA ILE A 145 -2.96 15.72 14.59
C ILE A 145 -1.86 15.64 13.52
N TRP A 146 -2.11 14.87 12.46
CA TRP A 146 -1.14 14.71 11.38
C TRP A 146 -0.79 16.04 10.70
N ASP A 147 -1.81 16.86 10.42
CA ASP A 147 -1.63 18.18 9.80
C ASP A 147 -0.94 19.16 10.74
N ALA A 148 -1.30 19.18 12.02
CA ALA A 148 -0.66 20.01 13.04
C ALA A 148 0.85 19.74 13.11
N ILE A 149 1.23 18.46 13.09
CA ILE A 149 2.63 18.05 13.14
C ILE A 149 3.37 18.42 11.85
N CYS A 150 2.81 18.08 10.68
CA CYS A 150 3.52 18.24 9.41
C CYS A 150 3.60 19.71 8.97
N LEU A 151 2.56 20.50 9.20
CA LEU A 151 2.46 21.90 8.74
C LEU A 151 2.91 22.91 9.81
N GLY A 152 2.91 22.52 11.09
CA GLY A 152 3.35 23.38 12.19
C GLY A 152 4.84 23.69 12.16
N LEU A 153 5.65 22.87 11.48
CA LEU A 153 7.11 22.98 11.49
C LEU A 153 7.65 24.36 11.06
N GLN A 154 6.90 25.11 10.25
CA GLN A 154 7.27 26.48 9.88
C GLN A 154 7.38 27.45 11.08
N PHE A 155 6.76 27.12 12.22
CA PHE A 155 6.83 27.85 13.48
C PHE A 155 7.73 27.17 14.53
N ALA A 156 8.49 26.14 14.12
CA ALA A 156 9.38 25.45 15.01
C ALA A 156 10.52 26.36 15.52
N PRO A 157 10.98 26.15 16.76
CA PRO A 157 12.12 26.88 17.29
C PRO A 157 13.40 26.55 16.50
N PRO A 158 14.36 27.50 16.40
CA PRO A 158 15.56 27.36 15.57
C PRO A 158 16.51 26.23 16.02
N GLU A 159 16.42 25.82 17.28
CA GLU A 159 17.17 24.70 17.84
C GLU A 159 16.73 23.36 17.25
N LEU A 160 15.46 23.24 16.83
CA LEU A 160 14.94 21.98 16.30
C LEU A 160 15.59 21.61 14.98
N LYS A 161 16.12 20.39 14.89
CA LYS A 161 16.65 19.79 13.65
C LYS A 161 15.74 18.70 13.13
N THR A 162 15.16 17.91 14.02
CA THR A 162 14.35 16.75 13.65
C THR A 162 13.17 16.58 14.61
N LEU A 163 11.96 16.65 14.05
CA LEU A 163 10.73 16.21 14.72
C LEU A 163 10.32 14.84 14.18
N VAL A 164 10.15 13.87 15.07
CA VAL A 164 9.81 12.49 14.71
C VAL A 164 8.47 12.15 15.36
N PRO A 165 7.34 12.37 14.67
CA PRO A 165 6.07 11.88 15.16
C PRO A 165 5.94 10.39 14.86
N ILE A 166 5.52 9.63 15.86
CA ILE A 166 5.30 8.19 15.79
C ILE A 166 3.83 7.94 16.09
N ALA A 167 3.05 7.61 15.06
CA ALA A 167 1.69 7.13 15.24
C ALA A 167 1.75 5.64 15.63
N SER A 168 1.27 5.31 16.81
CA SER A 168 1.19 3.93 17.31
C SER A 168 -0.09 3.27 16.81
N GLY A 169 0.04 2.17 16.08
CA GLY A 169 -1.08 1.41 15.52
C GLY A 169 -0.94 1.15 14.02
N ALA A 170 -2.00 0.58 13.44
CA ALA A 170 -1.96 0.11 12.05
C ALA A 170 -1.86 1.26 11.05
N VAL A 171 -0.97 1.12 10.08
CA VAL A 171 -0.82 2.07 8.97
C VAL A 171 -2.04 2.06 8.04
N ASP A 172 -2.75 3.19 7.98
CA ASP A 172 -3.74 3.48 6.96
C ASP A 172 -3.09 4.15 5.72
N VAL A 173 -3.10 3.47 4.56
CA VAL A 173 -2.45 3.97 3.33
C VAL A 173 -3.08 5.29 2.84
N PRO A 174 -4.41 5.43 2.73
CA PRO A 174 -5.02 6.71 2.36
C PRO A 174 -4.59 7.88 3.25
N SER A 175 -4.59 7.70 4.57
CA SER A 175 -4.33 8.78 5.53
C SER A 175 -2.85 9.09 5.68
N HIS A 176 -1.99 8.07 5.70
CA HIS A 176 -0.57 8.23 6.00
C HIS A 176 0.32 8.27 4.75
N CYS A 177 -0.07 7.58 3.68
CA CYS A 177 0.80 7.39 2.52
C CYS A 177 0.46 8.28 1.32
N ASN A 178 -0.82 8.61 1.09
CA ASN A 178 -1.28 9.32 -0.12
C ASN A 178 -1.14 10.85 -0.03
N ARG A 179 -0.26 11.35 0.84
CA ARG A 179 -0.06 12.78 1.05
C ARG A 179 1.10 13.30 0.22
N GLN A 180 0.95 14.47 -0.40
CA GLN A 180 2.06 15.12 -1.11
C GLN A 180 3.13 15.62 -0.12
N GLU A 181 2.69 16.21 1.00
CA GLU A 181 3.55 16.67 2.09
C GLU A 181 3.23 15.89 3.38
N GLY A 182 4.28 15.54 4.12
CA GLY A 182 4.14 14.83 5.39
C GLY A 182 3.70 13.37 5.25
N ALA A 183 3.91 12.73 4.10
CA ALA A 183 3.71 11.28 3.97
C ALA A 183 4.64 10.52 4.93
N VAL A 184 4.14 9.41 5.48
CA VAL A 184 4.94 8.54 6.36
C VAL A 184 6.22 8.09 5.65
N ARG A 185 7.34 8.18 6.36
CA ARG A 185 8.69 7.87 5.86
C ARG A 185 9.16 6.51 6.35
N LEU A 186 8.92 6.22 7.63
CA LEU A 186 9.33 4.98 8.28
C LEU A 186 8.10 4.25 8.80
N VAL A 187 7.98 2.97 8.47
CA VAL A 187 6.87 2.13 8.91
C VAL A 187 7.41 0.85 9.54
N VAL A 188 6.90 0.51 10.72
CA VAL A 188 7.10 -0.80 11.34
C VAL A 188 5.77 -1.52 11.41
N ARG A 189 5.68 -2.67 10.72
CA ARG A 189 4.48 -3.51 10.68
C ARG A 189 4.82 -4.94 11.08
N GLY A 190 4.42 -5.37 12.27
CA GLY A 190 4.91 -6.61 12.88
C GLY A 190 6.45 -6.64 12.93
N GLU A 191 7.07 -7.63 12.28
CA GLU A 191 8.54 -7.75 12.18
C GLU A 191 9.14 -6.96 11.00
N GLU A 192 8.31 -6.33 10.17
CA GLU A 192 8.76 -5.64 8.96
C GLU A 192 9.12 -4.20 9.26
N PHE A 193 10.34 -3.79 8.90
CA PHE A 193 10.72 -2.39 8.75
C PHE A 193 10.67 -1.98 7.27
N ILE A 194 10.05 -0.84 6.98
CA ILE A 194 9.90 -0.27 5.65
C ILE A 194 10.33 1.20 5.69
N GLU A 195 11.32 1.53 4.87
CA GLU A 195 11.70 2.92 4.60
C GLU A 195 11.17 3.32 3.21
N ARG A 196 10.34 4.36 3.18
CA ARG A 196 9.78 4.89 1.94
C ARG A 196 10.77 5.86 1.29
N SER A 197 10.87 5.90 -0.03
CA SER A 197 11.62 6.93 -0.80
C SER A 197 10.95 8.28 -0.68
N ALA A 198 11.71 9.38 -0.70
CA ALA A 198 11.15 10.72 -0.53
C ALA A 198 10.21 11.06 -1.70
N PRO A 199 9.14 11.84 -1.49
CA PRO A 199 8.25 12.23 -2.60
C PRO A 199 9.01 12.91 -3.76
N THR A 200 10.10 13.61 -3.44
CA THR A 200 11.00 14.25 -4.41
C THR A 200 11.73 13.27 -5.33
N ASP A 201 11.85 12.00 -4.94
CA ASP A 201 12.57 10.97 -5.69
C ASP A 201 11.74 10.39 -6.84
N LEU A 202 10.43 10.62 -6.85
CA LEU A 202 9.54 10.02 -7.84
C LEU A 202 9.81 10.54 -9.26
N GLN A 203 10.00 11.85 -9.45
CA GLN A 203 10.21 12.43 -10.78
C GLN A 203 11.50 11.94 -11.46
N PRO A 204 12.67 11.94 -10.79
CA PRO A 204 13.88 11.33 -11.33
C PRO A 204 13.69 9.85 -11.69
N ARG A 205 12.96 9.09 -10.86
CA ARG A 205 12.66 7.67 -11.14
C ARG A 205 11.80 7.51 -12.39
N LEU A 206 10.74 8.32 -12.54
CA LEU A 206 9.89 8.31 -13.74
C LEU A 206 10.67 8.61 -15.01
N HIS A 207 11.60 9.57 -14.97
CA HIS A 207 12.48 9.89 -16.09
C HIS A 207 13.36 8.69 -16.50
N ASN A 208 13.92 7.96 -15.53
CA ASN A 208 14.74 6.78 -15.80
C ASN A 208 13.90 5.58 -16.28
N MET A 209 12.64 5.49 -15.84
CA MET A 209 11.72 4.40 -16.17
C MET A 209 11.12 4.55 -17.55
N LEU A 210 10.68 5.76 -17.90
CA LEU A 210 9.96 6.09 -19.12
C LEU A 210 10.65 7.30 -19.75
N ASP A 211 11.50 7.03 -20.72
CA ASP A 211 12.31 7.99 -21.47
C ASP A 211 11.67 8.42 -22.80
N SER A 212 10.71 7.64 -23.29
CA SER A 212 9.97 7.87 -24.54
C SER A 212 8.54 7.33 -24.44
N VAL A 213 7.58 7.98 -25.08
CA VAL A 213 6.20 7.42 -25.19
C VAL A 213 6.13 6.18 -26.09
N ASP A 214 7.11 5.98 -26.97
CA ASP A 214 7.21 4.81 -27.85
C ASP A 214 7.86 3.58 -27.17
N ARG A 215 8.09 3.67 -25.86
CA ARG A 215 8.53 2.53 -25.05
C ARG A 215 7.40 1.53 -24.85
N ARG A 216 7.72 0.25 -24.92
CA ARG A 216 6.79 -0.84 -24.59
C ARG A 216 6.55 -0.87 -23.09
N VAL A 217 5.28 -0.78 -22.68
CA VAL A 217 4.89 -0.74 -21.28
C VAL A 217 3.84 -1.80 -20.98
N VAL A 218 4.08 -2.56 -19.92
CA VAL A 218 3.07 -3.41 -19.29
C VAL A 218 2.73 -2.83 -17.92
N LEU A 219 1.48 -2.44 -17.74
CA LEU A 219 0.92 -2.10 -16.43
C LEU A 219 0.26 -3.34 -15.84
N PHE A 220 0.92 -3.95 -14.87
CA PHE A 220 0.38 -5.09 -14.15
C PHE A 220 -0.22 -4.64 -12.82
N LEU A 221 -1.54 -4.78 -12.68
CA LEU A 221 -2.31 -4.26 -11.56
C LEU A 221 -2.72 -5.40 -10.63
N GLY A 222 -2.32 -5.31 -9.36
CA GLY A 222 -2.74 -6.20 -8.29
C GLY A 222 -3.84 -5.58 -7.42
N ALA A 223 -4.22 -6.29 -6.37
CA ALA A 223 -5.28 -5.82 -5.45
C ALA A 223 -4.96 -4.45 -4.82
N GLY A 224 -3.67 -4.15 -4.60
CA GLY A 224 -3.25 -2.86 -4.05
C GLY A 224 -3.48 -1.68 -5.00
N ALA A 225 -3.54 -1.90 -6.32
CA ALA A 225 -3.84 -0.85 -7.28
C ALA A 225 -5.27 -0.31 -7.12
N SER A 226 -6.20 -1.18 -6.70
CA SER A 226 -7.62 -0.89 -6.45
C SER A 226 -7.93 -0.52 -4.99
N ALA A 227 -6.93 -0.42 -4.11
CA ALA A 227 -7.14 -0.24 -2.67
C ALA A 227 -7.98 1.00 -2.32
N SER A 228 -7.78 2.11 -3.03
CA SER A 228 -8.52 3.36 -2.83
C SER A 228 -10.00 3.28 -3.25
N CYS A 229 -10.37 2.27 -4.05
CA CYS A 229 -11.77 1.97 -4.34
C CYS A 229 -12.44 1.18 -3.19
N ARG A 230 -11.69 0.87 -2.11
CA ARG A 230 -12.09 0.12 -0.90
C ARG A 230 -12.80 -1.21 -1.19
N ILE A 231 -12.31 -1.95 -2.18
CA ILE A 231 -12.64 -3.37 -2.31
C ILE A 231 -12.02 -4.09 -1.09
N PRO A 232 -12.77 -4.94 -0.37
CA PRO A 232 -12.22 -5.68 0.76
C PRO A 232 -11.01 -6.53 0.35
N GLN A 233 -10.03 -6.64 1.25
CA GLN A 233 -8.82 -7.42 0.99
C GLN A 233 -9.13 -8.92 0.79
N GLY A 234 -8.26 -9.60 0.05
CA GLY A 234 -8.42 -11.03 -0.26
C GLY A 234 -8.58 -11.92 0.97
N ASP A 235 -7.94 -11.59 2.10
CA ASP A 235 -8.06 -12.35 3.35
C ASP A 235 -9.48 -12.28 3.94
N TYR A 236 -10.17 -11.14 3.84
CA TYR A 236 -11.56 -11.00 4.29
C TYR A 236 -12.50 -11.89 3.46
N LEU A 237 -12.38 -11.80 2.12
CA LEU A 237 -13.20 -12.59 1.21
C LEU A 237 -12.89 -14.09 1.31
N ARG A 238 -11.62 -14.45 1.54
CA ARG A 238 -11.19 -15.83 1.79
C ARG A 238 -11.85 -16.36 3.05
N ASN A 239 -11.77 -15.61 4.15
CA ASN A 239 -12.36 -16.02 5.42
C ASN A 239 -13.89 -16.13 5.33
N LEU A 240 -14.53 -15.25 4.55
CA LEU A 240 -15.96 -15.36 4.25
C LEU A 240 -16.30 -16.66 3.49
N ALA A 241 -15.52 -17.02 2.47
CA ALA A 241 -15.71 -18.26 1.74
C ALA A 241 -15.50 -19.51 2.62
N ILE A 242 -14.47 -19.50 3.48
CA ILE A 242 -14.25 -20.58 4.44
C ILE A 242 -15.42 -20.68 5.41
N ALA A 243 -15.93 -19.55 5.90
CA ALA A 243 -17.07 -19.51 6.80
C ALA A 243 -18.31 -20.16 6.16
N HIS A 244 -18.58 -19.88 4.89
CA HIS A 244 -19.66 -20.52 4.14
C HIS A 244 -19.44 -22.03 3.97
N LEU A 245 -18.22 -22.46 3.64
CA LEU A 245 -17.88 -23.88 3.46
C LEU A 245 -17.97 -24.70 4.76
N THR A 246 -17.56 -24.11 5.87
CA THR A 246 -17.39 -24.82 7.15
C THR A 246 -18.52 -24.59 8.14
N GLY A 247 -19.41 -23.62 7.86
CA GLY A 247 -20.46 -23.17 8.79
C GLY A 247 -19.93 -22.41 10.02
N ARG A 248 -18.63 -22.05 10.05
CA ARG A 248 -18.00 -21.35 11.17
C ARG A 248 -18.06 -19.82 10.97
N PRO A 249 -18.12 -19.00 12.04
CA PRO A 249 -18.03 -17.54 11.91
C PRO A 249 -16.69 -17.09 11.31
N THR A 250 -16.68 -15.99 10.55
CA THR A 250 -15.45 -15.42 9.93
C THR A 250 -14.39 -14.98 10.94
N THR A 251 -14.79 -14.73 12.19
CA THR A 251 -13.91 -14.35 13.30
C THR A 251 -13.47 -15.55 14.14
N SER A 252 -13.86 -16.77 13.78
CA SER A 252 -13.53 -17.96 14.54
C SER A 252 -12.01 -18.19 14.55
N PRO A 253 -11.37 -18.39 15.72
CA PRO A 253 -9.96 -18.74 15.79
C PRO A 253 -9.67 -20.09 15.09
N ASP A 254 -10.67 -20.96 14.99
CA ASP A 254 -10.59 -22.27 14.34
C ASP A 254 -11.08 -22.24 12.88
N LEU A 255 -11.17 -21.07 12.24
CA LEU A 255 -11.70 -20.99 10.88
C LEU A 255 -10.82 -21.77 9.88
N LEU A 256 -9.50 -21.57 9.94
CA LEU A 256 -8.54 -22.20 9.03
C LEU A 256 -8.36 -23.69 9.32
N SER A 257 -8.38 -24.11 10.58
CA SER A 257 -8.41 -25.53 10.94
C SER A 257 -9.67 -26.21 10.41
N GLY A 258 -10.83 -25.55 10.50
CA GLY A 258 -12.07 -26.03 9.90
C GLY A 258 -12.01 -26.21 8.38
N PHE A 259 -11.28 -25.34 7.68
CA PHE A 259 -11.04 -25.52 6.24
C PHE A 259 -10.19 -26.77 5.94
N ARG A 260 -9.15 -27.03 6.74
CA ARG A 260 -8.33 -28.24 6.61
C ARG A 260 -9.16 -29.51 6.85
N ASP A 261 -10.02 -29.49 7.86
CA ASP A 261 -10.96 -30.59 8.13
C ASP A 261 -11.89 -30.83 6.93
N TRP A 262 -12.39 -29.75 6.33
CA TRP A 262 -13.23 -29.83 5.12
C TRP A 262 -12.46 -30.45 3.94
N LEU A 263 -11.19 -30.07 3.72
CA LEU A 263 -10.35 -30.63 2.66
C LEU A 263 -10.12 -32.13 2.84
N GLU A 264 -9.84 -32.59 4.08
CA GLU A 264 -9.66 -34.00 4.39
C GLU A 264 -10.95 -34.79 4.17
N ALA A 265 -12.08 -34.29 4.69
CA ALA A 265 -13.38 -34.93 4.57
C ALA A 265 -13.84 -35.10 3.11
N ASN A 266 -13.46 -34.17 2.23
CA ASN A 266 -13.81 -34.21 0.82
C ASN A 266 -12.68 -34.76 -0.08
N GLN A 267 -11.53 -35.16 0.49
CA GLN A 267 -10.35 -35.65 -0.23
C GLN A 267 -9.85 -34.66 -1.31
N ARG A 268 -9.82 -33.37 -0.99
CA ARG A 268 -9.51 -32.28 -1.95
C ARG A 268 -8.22 -31.53 -1.66
N TRP A 269 -7.28 -32.15 -0.94
CA TRP A 269 -5.93 -31.63 -0.79
C TRP A 269 -5.22 -31.54 -2.16
N MET A 270 -4.46 -30.46 -2.38
CA MET A 270 -3.45 -30.44 -3.43
C MET A 270 -2.23 -31.26 -3.01
N ALA A 271 -1.47 -31.76 -3.99
CA ALA A 271 -0.33 -32.63 -3.75
C ALA A 271 0.70 -32.04 -2.77
N GLU A 272 0.91 -30.73 -2.80
CA GLU A 272 1.89 -30.03 -1.96
C GLU A 272 1.30 -29.49 -0.63
N GLU A 273 -0.03 -29.54 -0.45
CA GLU A 273 -0.70 -28.92 0.70
C GLU A 273 -0.78 -29.85 1.93
N ARG A 274 -0.84 -31.16 1.71
CA ARG A 274 -1.13 -32.12 2.77
C ARG A 274 0.01 -32.23 3.80
N ASP A 275 1.25 -32.20 3.30
CA ASP A 275 2.44 -32.49 4.10
C ASP A 275 3.12 -31.24 4.68
N ILE A 276 2.58 -30.04 4.41
CA ILE A 276 3.13 -28.79 4.95
C ILE A 276 2.57 -28.46 6.35
N PRO A 277 3.40 -27.87 7.24
CA PRO A 277 2.95 -27.43 8.56
C PRO A 277 1.75 -26.48 8.50
N ALA A 278 0.84 -26.56 9.48
CA ALA A 278 -0.39 -25.74 9.52
C ALA A 278 -0.12 -24.24 9.34
N ALA A 279 0.81 -23.67 10.10
CA ALA A 279 1.18 -22.27 9.97
C ALA A 279 1.70 -21.89 8.56
N ARG A 280 2.32 -22.83 7.83
CA ARG A 280 2.77 -22.59 6.46
C ARG A 280 1.61 -22.66 5.48
N PHE A 281 0.70 -23.61 5.67
CA PHE A 281 -0.54 -23.72 4.88
C PHE A 281 -1.37 -22.44 5.00
N GLU A 282 -1.60 -21.98 6.22
CA GLU A 282 -2.42 -20.79 6.51
C GLU A 282 -1.84 -19.53 5.85
N ARG A 283 -0.53 -19.31 5.96
CA ARG A 283 0.14 -18.19 5.29
C ARG A 283 0.10 -18.25 3.77
N GLY A 284 0.02 -19.45 3.20
CA GLY A 284 -0.04 -19.68 1.76
C GLY A 284 -1.45 -19.73 1.18
N LEU A 285 -2.49 -19.76 2.02
CA LEU A 285 -3.86 -19.97 1.57
C LEU A 285 -4.44 -18.70 0.94
N THR A 286 -4.70 -18.77 -0.37
CA THR A 286 -5.26 -17.65 -1.16
C THR A 286 -6.79 -17.74 -1.27
N LEU A 287 -7.43 -16.63 -1.70
CA LEU A 287 -8.87 -16.60 -1.96
C LEU A 287 -9.25 -17.59 -3.07
N GLU A 288 -8.47 -17.63 -4.13
CA GLU A 288 -8.71 -18.46 -5.32
C GLU A 288 -8.73 -19.95 -4.95
N ARG A 289 -7.82 -20.37 -4.06
CA ARG A 289 -7.78 -21.75 -3.56
C ARG A 289 -9.04 -22.14 -2.79
N VAL A 290 -9.61 -21.21 -2.03
CA VAL A 290 -10.86 -21.44 -1.28
C VAL A 290 -12.08 -21.38 -2.19
N LEU A 291 -12.13 -20.43 -3.13
CA LEU A 291 -13.22 -20.31 -4.10
C LEU A 291 -13.35 -21.58 -4.95
N ARG A 292 -12.25 -22.27 -5.28
CA ARG A 292 -12.31 -23.58 -5.93
C ARG A 292 -13.16 -24.58 -5.15
N GLU A 293 -13.00 -24.61 -3.84
CA GLU A 293 -13.72 -25.53 -2.98
C GLU A 293 -15.16 -25.09 -2.75
N GLU A 294 -15.40 -23.79 -2.65
CA GLU A 294 -16.76 -23.25 -2.62
C GLU A 294 -17.52 -23.59 -3.91
N PHE A 295 -16.90 -23.41 -5.07
CA PHE A 295 -17.49 -23.77 -6.36
C PHE A 295 -17.65 -25.28 -6.51
N PHE A 296 -16.76 -26.10 -5.97
CA PHE A 296 -16.94 -27.55 -5.90
C PHE A 296 -18.18 -27.91 -5.06
N ALA A 297 -18.35 -27.26 -3.90
CA ALA A 297 -19.49 -27.47 -3.01
C ALA A 297 -20.85 -27.10 -3.64
N LEU A 298 -20.86 -26.35 -4.73
CA LEU A 298 -22.08 -26.08 -5.51
C LEU A 298 -22.64 -27.32 -6.22
N ASN A 299 -21.84 -28.39 -6.38
CA ASN A 299 -22.25 -29.67 -6.95
C ASN A 299 -22.91 -29.54 -8.34
N GLY A 300 -22.27 -28.79 -9.24
CA GLY A 300 -22.73 -28.56 -10.61
C GLY A 300 -23.72 -27.41 -10.77
N ARG A 301 -24.12 -26.74 -9.68
CA ARG A 301 -24.89 -25.49 -9.78
C ARG A 301 -24.00 -24.33 -10.30
N PRO A 302 -24.60 -23.32 -10.96
CA PRO A 302 -23.87 -22.17 -11.47
C PRO A 302 -23.06 -21.46 -10.39
N ARG A 303 -21.83 -21.03 -10.73
CA ARG A 303 -20.96 -20.28 -9.80
C ARG A 303 -21.58 -18.96 -9.32
N SER A 304 -22.50 -18.40 -10.09
CA SER A 304 -23.28 -17.23 -9.69
C SER A 304 -24.15 -17.45 -8.44
N GLU A 305 -24.40 -18.70 -8.04
CA GLU A 305 -25.09 -19.04 -6.79
C GLU A 305 -24.17 -19.06 -5.55
N SER A 306 -22.85 -18.91 -5.71
CA SER A 306 -21.94 -18.77 -4.56
C SER A 306 -22.25 -17.47 -3.79
N SER A 307 -22.39 -17.59 -2.47
CA SER A 307 -22.62 -16.44 -1.60
C SER A 307 -21.40 -15.51 -1.56
N THR A 308 -20.19 -16.07 -1.60
CA THR A 308 -18.97 -15.26 -1.70
C THR A 308 -18.90 -14.55 -3.04
N TYR A 309 -19.24 -15.20 -4.16
CA TYR A 309 -19.31 -14.52 -5.46
C TYR A 309 -20.31 -13.36 -5.43
N GLY A 310 -21.53 -13.57 -4.89
CA GLY A 310 -22.52 -12.51 -4.74
C GLY A 310 -21.98 -11.33 -3.92
N ARG A 311 -21.16 -11.60 -2.89
CA ARG A 311 -20.48 -10.55 -2.12
C ARG A 311 -19.40 -9.83 -2.93
N ILE A 312 -18.53 -10.57 -3.63
CA ILE A 312 -17.48 -10.01 -4.50
C ILE A 312 -18.12 -9.07 -5.52
N LYS A 313 -19.17 -9.53 -6.21
CA LYS A 313 -19.91 -8.74 -7.18
C LYS A 313 -20.44 -7.44 -6.57
N SER A 314 -21.11 -7.51 -5.42
CA SER A 314 -21.63 -6.32 -4.74
C SER A 314 -20.53 -5.34 -4.32
N ASP A 315 -19.39 -5.84 -3.85
CA ASP A 315 -18.27 -4.98 -3.45
C ASP A 315 -17.58 -4.34 -4.68
N CYS A 316 -17.46 -5.08 -5.79
CA CYS A 316 -16.98 -4.54 -7.07
C CYS A 316 -17.92 -3.46 -7.62
N GLU A 317 -19.23 -3.68 -7.64
CA GLU A 317 -20.23 -2.70 -8.11
C GLU A 317 -20.15 -1.39 -7.31
N LYS A 318 -20.02 -1.47 -5.98
CA LYS A 318 -19.82 -0.28 -5.13
C LYS A 318 -18.48 0.41 -5.39
N ALA A 319 -17.46 -0.36 -5.74
CA ALA A 319 -16.15 0.20 -6.06
C ALA A 319 -16.18 1.02 -7.37
N LEU A 320 -17.05 0.65 -8.33
CA LEU A 320 -17.23 1.40 -9.57
C LEU A 320 -17.72 2.84 -9.34
N GLU A 321 -18.49 3.08 -8.26
CA GLU A 321 -18.95 4.42 -7.86
C GLU A 321 -17.81 5.36 -7.44
N ARG A 322 -16.59 4.83 -7.26
CA ARG A 322 -15.41 5.59 -6.84
C ARG A 322 -14.45 5.77 -8.00
N THR A 323 -14.00 7.00 -8.20
CA THR A 323 -13.02 7.33 -9.23
C THR A 323 -11.82 8.06 -8.62
N PRO A 324 -10.97 7.34 -7.86
CA PRO A 324 -9.78 7.94 -7.25
C PRO A 324 -8.78 8.38 -8.33
N ALA A 325 -7.78 9.16 -7.94
CA ALA A 325 -6.84 9.79 -8.87
C ALA A 325 -6.09 8.74 -9.72
N GLY A 326 -5.70 7.62 -9.13
CA GLY A 326 -5.02 6.54 -9.84
C GLY A 326 -5.88 5.90 -10.94
N ARG A 327 -7.17 5.69 -10.67
CA ARG A 327 -8.13 5.15 -11.67
C ARG A 327 -8.32 6.12 -12.83
N ARG A 328 -8.45 7.43 -12.57
CA ARG A 328 -8.53 8.44 -13.65
C ARG A 328 -7.27 8.44 -14.52
N ALA A 329 -6.11 8.44 -13.89
CA ALA A 329 -4.84 8.42 -14.61
C ALA A 329 -4.68 7.15 -15.46
N LEU A 330 -5.12 5.99 -14.95
CA LEU A 330 -5.12 4.74 -15.70
C LEU A 330 -5.90 4.84 -17.02
N TRP A 331 -7.03 5.56 -17.04
CA TRP A 331 -7.82 5.77 -18.27
C TRP A 331 -7.16 6.73 -19.27
N GLU A 332 -6.29 7.62 -18.79
CA GLU A 332 -5.55 8.56 -19.64
C GLU A 332 -4.35 7.89 -20.32
N LEU A 333 -3.68 6.95 -19.64
CA LEU A 333 -2.45 6.31 -20.11
C LEU A 333 -2.57 5.63 -21.49
N PRO A 334 -3.64 4.89 -21.83
CA PRO A 334 -3.88 4.35 -23.18
C PRO A 334 -3.69 5.33 -24.34
N ALA A 335 -4.09 6.59 -24.15
CA ALA A 335 -3.98 7.64 -25.17
C ALA A 335 -2.58 8.27 -25.21
N LEU A 336 -1.82 8.17 -24.11
CA LEU A 336 -0.47 8.73 -23.97
C LEU A 336 0.62 7.73 -24.35
N LEU A 337 0.36 6.43 -24.19
CA LEU A 337 1.31 5.35 -24.38
C LEU A 337 0.82 4.40 -25.49
N PRO A 338 1.24 4.61 -26.75
CA PRO A 338 0.77 3.84 -27.90
C PRO A 338 1.16 2.35 -27.86
N LYS A 339 2.12 1.95 -27.02
CA LYS A 339 2.57 0.55 -26.86
C LYS A 339 2.30 0.03 -25.45
N LEU A 340 1.13 0.36 -24.92
CA LEU A 340 0.65 -0.06 -23.61
C LEU A 340 -0.18 -1.33 -23.69
N VAL A 341 0.15 -2.30 -22.82
CA VAL A 341 -0.66 -3.47 -22.46
C VAL A 341 -1.02 -3.36 -20.97
N ILE A 342 -2.27 -3.65 -20.61
CA ILE A 342 -2.71 -3.67 -19.22
C ILE A 342 -3.01 -5.12 -18.83
N ALA A 343 -2.51 -5.55 -17.69
CA ALA A 343 -2.76 -6.88 -17.13
C ALA A 343 -3.21 -6.76 -15.67
N THR A 344 -4.06 -7.67 -15.23
CA THR A 344 -4.54 -7.71 -13.84
C THR A 344 -4.89 -9.11 -13.39
N VAL A 345 -4.78 -9.32 -12.08
CA VAL A 345 -5.31 -10.51 -11.37
C VAL A 345 -6.61 -10.19 -10.63
N ASN A 346 -7.08 -8.94 -10.68
CA ASN A 346 -8.31 -8.52 -10.02
C ASN A 346 -9.53 -8.93 -10.85
N PHE A 347 -10.61 -9.32 -10.16
CA PHE A 347 -11.88 -9.69 -10.81
C PHE A 347 -12.75 -8.49 -11.20
N ASP A 348 -12.51 -7.32 -10.57
CA ASP A 348 -13.30 -6.11 -10.75
C ASP A 348 -13.13 -5.48 -12.14
N GLU A 349 -14.05 -4.58 -12.51
CA GLU A 349 -14.04 -3.86 -13.80
C GLU A 349 -13.46 -2.44 -13.69
N LEU A 350 -12.68 -2.13 -12.64
CA LEU A 350 -12.22 -0.76 -12.39
C LEU A 350 -11.33 -0.20 -13.52
N ILE A 351 -10.68 -1.08 -14.28
CA ILE A 351 -9.80 -0.72 -15.39
C ILE A 351 -10.62 -0.28 -16.59
N GLU A 352 -11.51 -1.17 -17.06
CA GLU A 352 -12.27 -1.00 -18.31
C GLU A 352 -13.48 -0.08 -18.17
N ASP A 353 -14.18 -0.09 -17.02
CA ASP A 353 -15.33 0.76 -16.78
C ASP A 353 -14.86 2.21 -16.66
N GLY A 354 -15.15 3.04 -17.67
CA GLY A 354 -14.74 4.44 -17.74
C GLY A 354 -13.51 4.73 -18.62
N MET A 355 -12.83 3.69 -19.14
CA MET A 355 -11.73 3.86 -20.09
C MET A 355 -12.27 4.38 -21.43
N GLY A 356 -11.86 5.59 -21.83
CA GLY A 356 -12.30 6.21 -23.08
C GLY A 356 -11.61 5.68 -24.35
N ALA A 357 -10.44 5.04 -24.20
CA ALA A 357 -9.74 4.41 -25.30
C ALA A 357 -10.43 3.10 -25.71
N GLU A 358 -10.36 2.78 -27.01
CA GLU A 358 -10.79 1.46 -27.49
C GLU A 358 -9.93 0.38 -26.83
N HIS A 359 -10.61 -0.63 -26.25
CA HIS A 359 -9.95 -1.68 -25.51
C HIS A 359 -10.69 -3.01 -25.68
N ARG A 360 -9.95 -4.11 -25.49
CA ARG A 360 -10.48 -5.47 -25.47
C ARG A 360 -10.13 -6.13 -24.16
N VAL A 361 -11.15 -6.44 -23.36
CA VAL A 361 -11.01 -7.26 -22.16
C VAL A 361 -10.85 -8.71 -22.61
N ILE A 362 -9.75 -9.36 -22.20
CA ILE A 362 -9.39 -10.72 -22.55
C ILE A 362 -9.51 -11.58 -21.28
N VAL A 363 -10.50 -12.46 -21.28
CA VAL A 363 -10.89 -13.31 -20.16
C VAL A 363 -11.05 -14.76 -20.61
N GLY A 364 -10.46 -15.67 -19.84
CA GLY A 364 -10.63 -17.11 -20.05
C GLY A 364 -9.86 -17.68 -21.24
N ASP A 365 -9.76 -19.01 -21.26
CA ASP A 365 -8.79 -19.75 -22.07
C ASP A 365 -8.96 -19.53 -23.59
N ALA A 366 -10.21 -19.46 -24.06
CA ALA A 366 -10.52 -19.26 -25.48
C ALA A 366 -10.09 -17.87 -25.96
N GLN A 367 -10.40 -16.81 -25.20
CA GLN A 367 -10.03 -15.45 -25.60
C GLN A 367 -8.51 -15.25 -25.54
N PHE A 368 -7.83 -15.81 -24.52
CA PHE A 368 -6.37 -15.77 -24.45
C PHE A 368 -5.71 -16.45 -25.66
N SER A 369 -6.21 -17.63 -26.06
CA SER A 369 -5.67 -18.39 -27.21
C SER A 369 -5.73 -17.62 -28.53
N GLU A 370 -6.66 -16.67 -28.67
CA GLU A 370 -6.88 -15.86 -29.87
C GLU A 370 -6.22 -14.47 -29.82
N SER A 371 -5.60 -14.10 -28.69
CA SER A 371 -5.21 -12.69 -28.43
C SER A 371 -3.71 -12.40 -28.52
N ALA A 372 -2.85 -13.40 -28.74
CA ALA A 372 -1.40 -13.19 -28.82
C ALA A 372 -1.02 -12.19 -29.94
N ASP A 373 -1.67 -12.28 -31.10
CA ASP A 373 -1.40 -11.37 -32.22
C ASP A 373 -1.84 -9.93 -31.94
N LEU A 374 -2.96 -9.74 -31.21
CA LEU A 374 -3.41 -8.43 -30.77
C LEU A 374 -2.39 -7.78 -29.84
N VAL A 375 -1.88 -8.53 -28.86
CA VAL A 375 -0.86 -8.05 -27.92
C VAL A 375 0.43 -7.69 -28.64
N ARG A 376 0.88 -8.53 -29.58
CA ARG A 376 2.08 -8.26 -30.39
C ARG A 376 1.90 -7.00 -31.24
N ALA A 377 0.80 -6.89 -31.99
CA ALA A 377 0.50 -5.71 -32.80
C ALA A 377 0.46 -4.43 -31.97
N ARG A 378 -0.15 -4.48 -30.77
CA ARG A 378 -0.16 -3.34 -29.85
C ARG A 378 1.24 -2.91 -29.41
N LEU A 379 2.09 -3.86 -29.03
CA LEU A 379 3.46 -3.58 -28.59
C LEU A 379 4.36 -3.04 -29.72
N HIS A 380 4.05 -3.35 -30.98
CA HIS A 380 4.71 -2.75 -32.14
C HIS A 380 4.11 -1.40 -32.57
N GLY A 381 3.01 -0.96 -31.95
CA GLY A 381 2.31 0.28 -32.31
C GLY A 381 1.46 0.16 -33.59
N GLU A 382 1.15 -1.07 -34.01
CA GLU A 382 0.36 -1.39 -35.21
C GLU A 382 -1.15 -1.45 -34.93
N GLU A 383 -1.52 -1.47 -33.65
CA GLU A 383 -2.90 -1.59 -33.17
C GLU A 383 -3.22 -0.48 -32.15
N SER A 384 -4.39 0.14 -32.29
CA SER A 384 -4.89 1.16 -31.36
C SER A 384 -5.68 0.57 -30.18
N CYS A 385 -6.32 -0.59 -30.39
CA CYS A 385 -7.08 -1.28 -29.35
C CYS A 385 -6.16 -1.74 -28.21
N VAL A 386 -6.46 -1.34 -26.98
CA VAL A 386 -5.68 -1.72 -25.80
C VAL A 386 -6.12 -3.08 -25.26
N PRO A 387 -5.21 -4.08 -25.20
CA PRO A 387 -5.52 -5.35 -24.56
C PRO A 387 -5.52 -5.17 -23.02
N VAL A 388 -6.61 -5.63 -22.39
CA VAL A 388 -6.76 -5.71 -20.94
C VAL A 388 -6.84 -7.18 -20.54
N LEU A 389 -5.72 -7.72 -20.06
CA LEU A 389 -5.54 -9.14 -19.73
C LEU A 389 -6.03 -9.42 -18.31
N LYS A 390 -7.12 -10.18 -18.16
CA LYS A 390 -7.66 -10.59 -16.85
C LYS A 390 -7.29 -12.04 -16.53
N ILE A 391 -6.12 -12.20 -15.89
CA ILE A 391 -5.46 -13.49 -15.71
C ILE A 391 -6.28 -14.45 -14.84
N HIS A 392 -6.95 -13.94 -13.81
CA HIS A 392 -7.79 -14.75 -12.91
C HIS A 392 -9.27 -14.80 -13.32
N GLY A 393 -9.63 -14.19 -14.46
CA GLY A 393 -11.00 -14.03 -14.90
C GLY A 393 -11.64 -12.73 -14.40
N THR A 394 -12.96 -12.64 -14.54
CA THR A 394 -13.72 -11.42 -14.25
C THR A 394 -15.01 -11.72 -13.50
N VAL A 395 -15.49 -10.76 -12.70
CA VAL A 395 -16.73 -10.89 -11.94
C VAL A 395 -17.98 -10.98 -12.83
N GLN A 396 -17.91 -10.51 -14.08
CA GLN A 396 -19.02 -10.63 -15.04
C GLN A 396 -19.17 -12.03 -15.63
N GLU A 397 -18.09 -12.81 -15.64
CA GLU A 397 -18.07 -14.18 -16.14
C GLU A 397 -17.64 -15.10 -15.00
N PRO A 398 -18.52 -15.46 -14.05
CA PRO A 398 -18.16 -16.24 -12.87
C PRO A 398 -17.51 -17.60 -13.21
N ASP A 399 -17.84 -18.15 -14.38
CA ASP A 399 -17.23 -19.39 -14.88
C ASP A 399 -15.77 -19.21 -15.31
N SER A 400 -15.31 -17.99 -15.56
CA SER A 400 -13.90 -17.64 -15.78
C SER A 400 -13.12 -17.51 -14.47
N MET A 401 -13.78 -17.11 -13.37
CA MET A 401 -13.13 -16.96 -12.07
C MET A 401 -12.65 -18.33 -11.59
N VAL A 402 -11.36 -18.50 -11.34
CA VAL A 402 -10.83 -19.75 -10.74
C VAL A 402 -11.04 -20.99 -11.65
N ALA A 403 -11.44 -20.79 -12.91
CA ALA A 403 -11.86 -21.86 -13.83
C ALA A 403 -10.80 -22.95 -14.04
N ASN A 404 -9.53 -22.53 -14.07
CA ASN A 404 -8.40 -23.40 -14.39
C ASN A 404 -7.60 -23.85 -13.15
N ILE A 405 -8.05 -23.59 -11.92
CA ILE A 405 -7.34 -24.04 -10.69
C ILE A 405 -7.37 -25.56 -10.50
N ASN A 406 -8.15 -26.28 -11.31
CA ASN A 406 -8.01 -27.73 -11.39
C ASN A 406 -6.64 -28.17 -11.97
N ASP A 407 -5.92 -27.28 -12.67
CA ASP A 407 -4.59 -27.51 -13.25
C ASP A 407 -3.44 -26.74 -12.56
N THR A 408 -3.70 -25.75 -11.70
CA THR A 408 -2.70 -24.82 -11.08
C THR A 408 -1.81 -25.43 -10.00
N SER A 409 -1.66 -26.76 -9.99
CA SER A 409 -0.43 -27.38 -9.45
C SER A 409 0.70 -27.43 -10.49
N ARG A 410 0.48 -26.90 -11.71
CA ARG A 410 1.39 -27.02 -12.86
C ARG A 410 1.81 -25.69 -13.52
N GLY A 411 1.41 -24.53 -12.98
CA GLY A 411 1.68 -23.22 -13.56
C GLY A 411 0.45 -22.57 -14.22
N LEU A 412 0.68 -21.42 -14.88
CA LEU A 412 -0.35 -20.69 -15.62
C LEU A 412 -0.95 -21.56 -16.74
N PRO A 413 -2.22 -21.34 -17.12
CA PRO A 413 -2.78 -21.96 -18.32
C PRO A 413 -1.93 -21.64 -19.54
N ARG A 414 -1.74 -22.62 -20.44
CA ARG A 414 -0.87 -22.45 -21.63
C ARG A 414 -1.29 -21.28 -22.51
N SER A 415 -2.59 -21.02 -22.64
CA SER A 415 -3.13 -19.88 -23.39
C SER A 415 -2.65 -18.54 -22.79
N VAL A 416 -2.61 -18.43 -21.47
CA VAL A 416 -2.10 -17.27 -20.73
C VAL A 416 -0.59 -17.17 -20.90
N GLU A 417 0.15 -18.26 -20.69
CA GLU A 417 1.61 -18.28 -20.92
C GLU A 417 1.96 -17.81 -22.33
N GLN A 418 1.25 -18.28 -23.37
CA GLN A 418 1.49 -17.88 -24.76
C GLN A 418 1.31 -16.37 -24.98
N VAL A 419 0.29 -15.76 -24.37
CA VAL A 419 0.07 -14.31 -24.48
C VAL A 419 1.13 -13.53 -23.71
N LEU A 420 1.51 -13.99 -22.51
CA LEU A 420 2.57 -13.35 -21.73
C LEU A 420 3.94 -13.49 -22.40
N ASP A 421 4.25 -14.65 -22.97
CA ASP A 421 5.48 -14.89 -23.71
C ASP A 421 5.55 -14.01 -24.97
N ALA A 422 4.43 -13.80 -25.66
CA ALA A 422 4.34 -12.90 -26.82
C ALA A 422 4.71 -11.44 -26.51
N ILE A 423 4.62 -11.01 -25.24
CA ILE A 423 5.09 -9.68 -24.81
C ILE A 423 6.62 -9.58 -24.87
N THR A 424 7.31 -10.71 -24.64
CA THR A 424 8.78 -10.78 -24.46
C THR A 424 9.51 -11.47 -25.61
N GLU A 425 8.80 -12.02 -26.58
CA GLU A 425 9.29 -12.99 -27.57
C GLU A 425 10.35 -12.43 -28.53
N ASP A 426 10.25 -11.15 -28.90
CA ASP A 426 11.10 -10.54 -29.92
C ASP A 426 12.42 -9.95 -29.37
N GLY A 427 12.68 -10.11 -28.08
CA GLY A 427 13.93 -9.73 -27.44
C GLY A 427 14.08 -8.23 -27.18
N GLU A 428 13.08 -7.40 -27.47
CA GLU A 428 13.09 -6.00 -27.04
C GLU A 428 12.75 -5.89 -25.55
N SER A 429 13.42 -4.96 -24.86
CA SER A 429 13.15 -4.71 -23.44
C SER A 429 11.77 -4.08 -23.27
N VAL A 430 10.98 -4.63 -22.34
CA VAL A 430 9.68 -4.11 -21.94
C VAL A 430 9.77 -3.50 -20.54
N LEU A 431 9.23 -2.29 -20.37
CA LEU A 431 9.03 -1.70 -19.05
C LEU A 431 7.84 -2.42 -18.38
N TRP A 432 8.10 -3.10 -17.28
CA TRP A 432 7.06 -3.84 -16.55
C TRP A 432 6.81 -3.21 -15.18
N LEU A 433 5.62 -2.64 -15.01
CA LEU A 433 5.24 -1.93 -13.79
C LEU A 433 4.25 -2.77 -12.99
N TRP A 434 4.70 -3.27 -11.84
CA TRP A 434 3.90 -4.02 -10.88
C TRP A 434 3.27 -3.08 -9.86
N VAL A 435 2.00 -2.73 -10.03
CA VAL A 435 1.31 -1.77 -9.15
C VAL A 435 0.43 -2.51 -8.16
N GLY A 436 0.72 -2.38 -6.86
CA GLY A 436 -0.04 -3.01 -5.78
C GLY A 436 -0.05 -4.54 -5.82
N CYS A 437 1.04 -5.14 -6.31
CA CYS A 437 1.19 -6.58 -6.50
C CYS A 437 1.93 -7.21 -5.32
N SER A 438 1.41 -8.33 -4.81
CA SER A 438 1.99 -8.99 -3.64
C SER A 438 2.95 -10.13 -3.95
N MET A 439 2.99 -10.65 -5.18
CA MET A 439 3.76 -11.86 -5.54
C MET A 439 3.44 -13.11 -4.70
N ARG A 440 2.21 -13.20 -4.17
CA ARG A 440 1.70 -14.44 -3.57
C ARG A 440 1.21 -15.45 -4.60
N ASP A 441 0.94 -15.00 -5.82
CA ASP A 441 0.61 -15.85 -6.95
C ASP A 441 1.83 -16.69 -7.37
N GLN A 442 1.71 -18.01 -7.19
CA GLN A 442 2.80 -18.94 -7.48
C GLN A 442 2.96 -19.16 -8.97
N ASP A 443 1.88 -19.15 -9.74
CA ASP A 443 1.89 -19.44 -11.17
C ASP A 443 2.59 -18.30 -11.93
N LEU A 444 2.24 -17.04 -11.61
CA LEU A 444 2.95 -15.87 -12.11
C LEU A 444 4.42 -15.86 -11.66
N ARG A 445 4.71 -16.23 -10.41
CA ARG A 445 6.09 -16.31 -9.92
C ARG A 445 6.92 -17.34 -10.69
N GLN A 446 6.33 -18.49 -11.01
CA GLN A 446 6.99 -19.54 -11.82
C GLN A 446 7.25 -19.07 -13.25
N TRP A 447 6.28 -18.40 -13.87
CA TRP A 447 6.47 -17.80 -15.19
C TRP A 447 7.60 -16.76 -15.17
N LEU A 448 7.58 -15.81 -14.23
CA LEU A 448 8.61 -14.77 -14.11
C LEU A 448 10.02 -15.31 -13.88
N ALA A 449 10.15 -16.41 -13.14
CA ALA A 449 11.43 -17.06 -12.90
C ALA A 449 12.09 -17.61 -14.17
N LYS A 450 11.30 -17.89 -15.22
CA LYS A 450 11.79 -18.29 -16.55
C LYS A 450 12.31 -17.10 -17.37
N GLN A 451 11.86 -15.89 -17.05
CA GLN A 451 12.16 -14.69 -17.83
C GLN A 451 13.49 -14.05 -17.44
N GLN A 452 14.17 -13.41 -18.40
CA GLN A 452 15.43 -12.69 -18.15
C GLN A 452 15.18 -11.25 -17.71
N ALA A 453 15.87 -10.80 -16.66
CA ALA A 453 15.75 -9.43 -16.15
C ALA A 453 16.22 -8.34 -17.14
N SER A 454 16.97 -8.68 -18.17
CA SER A 454 17.36 -7.77 -19.26
C SER A 454 16.23 -7.51 -20.27
N LEU A 455 15.27 -8.44 -20.38
CA LEU A 455 14.08 -8.29 -21.23
C LEU A 455 12.93 -7.63 -20.46
N LEU A 456 12.90 -7.82 -19.14
CA LEU A 456 11.89 -7.27 -18.24
C LEU A 456 12.49 -6.20 -17.34
N HIS A 457 12.33 -4.94 -17.74
CA HIS A 457 12.68 -3.79 -16.91
C HIS A 457 11.62 -3.59 -15.82
N GLU A 458 11.67 -4.45 -14.80
CA GLU A 458 10.71 -4.51 -13.70
C GLU A 458 10.86 -3.34 -12.71
N TYR A 459 9.73 -2.71 -12.37
CA TYR A 459 9.57 -1.81 -11.23
C TYR A 459 8.34 -2.19 -10.39
N TRP A 460 8.48 -2.09 -9.08
CA TRP A 460 7.48 -2.47 -8.08
C TRP A 460 6.94 -1.23 -7.38
N VAL A 461 5.65 -0.96 -7.55
CA VAL A 461 4.96 0.21 -7.01
C VAL A 461 4.02 -0.23 -5.91
N ASP A 462 4.42 0.01 -4.66
CA ASP A 462 3.61 -0.28 -3.49
C ASP A 462 4.09 0.59 -2.32
N PRO A 463 3.20 1.34 -1.64
CA PRO A 463 3.61 2.19 -0.53
C PRO A 463 4.12 1.40 0.68
N LEU A 464 3.69 0.14 0.81
CA LEU A 464 4.00 -0.78 1.91
C LEU A 464 4.31 -2.18 1.37
N PRO A 465 5.41 -2.31 0.61
CA PRO A 465 5.72 -3.49 -0.17
C PRO A 465 5.76 -4.75 0.69
N PRO A 466 5.05 -5.82 0.32
CA PRO A 466 4.95 -7.01 1.16
C PRO A 466 6.25 -7.82 1.15
N VAL A 467 6.50 -8.57 2.22
CA VAL A 467 7.66 -9.48 2.34
C VAL A 467 7.78 -10.47 1.19
N SER A 468 6.68 -10.92 0.60
CA SER A 468 6.70 -11.80 -0.56
C SER A 468 7.40 -11.19 -1.79
N VAL A 469 7.33 -9.87 -1.99
CA VAL A 469 8.10 -9.17 -3.03
C VAL A 469 9.59 -9.16 -2.70
N ARG A 470 9.95 -8.98 -1.41
CA ARG A 470 11.34 -9.08 -0.96
C ARG A 470 11.91 -10.49 -1.17
N HIS A 471 11.15 -11.53 -0.82
CA HIS A 471 11.54 -12.92 -1.08
C HIS A 471 11.68 -13.19 -2.57
N TYR A 472 10.75 -12.73 -3.41
CA TYR A 472 10.88 -12.85 -4.86
C TYR A 472 12.17 -12.20 -5.37
N ALA A 473 12.45 -10.96 -4.97
CA ALA A 473 13.66 -10.24 -5.35
C ALA A 473 14.93 -11.00 -4.93
N GLN A 474 14.96 -11.53 -3.71
CA GLN A 474 16.10 -12.26 -3.17
C GLN A 474 16.30 -13.65 -3.80
N ASP A 475 15.22 -14.40 -3.96
CA ASP A 475 15.25 -15.80 -4.40
C ASP A 475 15.39 -15.92 -5.93
N ILE A 476 14.73 -15.04 -6.68
CA ILE A 476 14.59 -15.17 -8.13
C ILE A 476 15.45 -14.16 -8.89
N ARG A 477 15.46 -12.90 -8.45
CA ARG A 477 16.06 -11.79 -9.23
C ARG A 477 17.46 -11.36 -8.79
N ARG A 478 17.91 -11.70 -7.56
CA ARG A 478 19.14 -11.17 -6.96
C ARG A 478 20.35 -11.22 -7.90
N THR A 479 20.66 -12.39 -8.46
CA THR A 479 21.83 -12.54 -9.35
C THR A 479 21.66 -11.77 -10.65
N GLN A 480 20.44 -11.75 -11.21
CA GLN A 480 20.17 -11.09 -12.49
C GLN A 480 20.21 -9.56 -12.36
N TRP A 481 19.65 -9.00 -11.29
CA TRP A 481 19.72 -7.56 -11.04
C TRP A 481 21.10 -7.09 -10.62
N ALA A 482 21.85 -7.90 -9.85
CA ALA A 482 23.23 -7.58 -9.51
C ALA A 482 24.13 -7.46 -10.76
N ALA A 483 23.87 -8.26 -11.80
CA ALA A 483 24.57 -8.14 -13.09
C ALA A 483 24.26 -6.82 -13.83
N LEU A 484 23.19 -6.13 -13.45
CA LEU A 484 22.80 -4.80 -13.94
C LEU A 484 23.16 -3.69 -12.93
N GLU A 485 23.96 -3.99 -11.91
CA GLU A 485 24.31 -3.09 -10.80
C GLU A 485 23.07 -2.54 -10.07
N GLN A 486 22.02 -3.35 -9.95
CA GLN A 486 20.75 -2.98 -9.35
C GLN A 486 20.29 -3.99 -8.29
N ASP A 487 19.38 -3.55 -7.44
CA ASP A 487 18.70 -4.37 -6.45
C ASP A 487 17.20 -3.96 -6.36
N LEU A 488 16.50 -4.48 -5.35
CA LEU A 488 15.10 -4.13 -5.12
C LEU A 488 14.92 -2.63 -4.84
N GLY A 489 15.82 -1.98 -4.11
CA GLY A 489 15.69 -0.55 -3.77
C GLY A 489 15.75 0.37 -5.00
N HIS A 490 16.55 -0.03 -6.00
CA HIS A 490 16.58 0.67 -7.31
C HIS A 490 15.28 0.49 -8.10
N ARG A 491 14.59 -0.64 -7.91
CA ARG A 491 13.40 -1.04 -8.67
C ARG A 491 12.09 -0.85 -7.90
N GLN A 492 12.14 -0.32 -6.69
CA GLN A 492 11.00 -0.14 -5.82
C GLN A 492 10.59 1.33 -5.73
N ILE A 493 9.29 1.57 -5.84
CA ILE A 493 8.64 2.87 -5.72
C ILE A 493 7.63 2.75 -4.60
N THR A 494 7.85 3.49 -3.53
CA THR A 494 7.05 3.41 -2.31
C THR A 494 5.90 4.41 -2.28
N GLU A 495 5.31 4.64 -3.45
CA GLU A 495 4.13 5.48 -3.64
C GLU A 495 2.91 4.60 -3.86
N SER A 496 1.74 5.12 -3.50
CA SER A 496 0.47 4.45 -3.84
C SER A 496 0.15 4.59 -5.33
N SER A 497 -0.77 3.75 -5.81
CA SER A 497 -1.30 3.88 -7.18
C SER A 497 -1.90 5.26 -7.45
N ASP A 498 -2.50 5.88 -6.43
CA ASP A 498 -3.11 7.22 -6.51
C ASP A 498 -2.11 8.37 -6.60
N LEU A 499 -0.85 8.16 -6.25
CA LEU A 499 0.22 9.14 -6.46
C LEU A 499 1.06 8.79 -7.68
N PHE A 500 1.41 7.51 -7.84
CA PHE A 500 2.25 7.04 -8.93
C PHE A 500 1.60 7.16 -10.31
N LEU A 501 0.37 6.67 -10.50
CA LEU A 501 -0.26 6.65 -11.83
C LEU A 501 -0.52 8.06 -12.36
N PRO A 502 -1.01 9.05 -11.56
CA PRO A 502 -1.12 10.43 -12.03
C PRO A 502 0.23 11.05 -12.39
N ALA A 503 1.29 10.77 -11.61
CA ALA A 503 2.62 11.25 -11.91
C ALA A 503 3.17 10.64 -13.21
N LEU A 504 2.94 9.34 -13.44
CA LEU A 504 3.29 8.65 -14.68
C LEU A 504 2.55 9.25 -15.88
N ALA A 505 1.24 9.49 -15.76
CA ALA A 505 0.45 10.10 -16.84
C ALA A 505 0.91 11.54 -17.14
N ALA A 506 1.21 12.33 -16.11
CA ALA A 506 1.76 13.68 -16.27
C ALA A 506 3.12 13.64 -17.00
N HIS A 507 4.00 12.70 -16.63
CA HIS A 507 5.29 12.51 -17.27
C HIS A 507 5.16 12.07 -18.73
N ALA A 508 4.31 11.08 -19.03
CA ALA A 508 4.03 10.64 -20.40
C ALA A 508 3.46 11.77 -21.28
N ARG A 509 2.59 12.63 -20.72
CA ARG A 509 2.07 13.82 -21.41
C ARG A 509 3.19 14.83 -21.73
N ALA A 510 4.13 15.02 -20.81
CA ALA A 510 5.28 15.90 -21.02
C ALA A 510 6.18 15.38 -22.15
N LEU A 511 6.45 14.06 -22.18
CA LEU A 511 7.21 13.41 -23.27
C LEU A 511 6.49 13.53 -24.62
N SER A 512 5.18 13.22 -24.66
CA SER A 512 4.36 13.37 -25.87
C SER A 512 4.39 14.80 -26.42
N SER A 513 4.29 15.81 -25.53
CA SER A 513 4.37 17.23 -25.90
C SER A 513 5.75 17.63 -26.42
N ALA A 514 6.81 16.95 -25.98
CA ALA A 514 8.18 17.15 -26.43
C ALA A 514 8.54 16.36 -27.70
N GLY A 515 7.66 15.45 -28.16
CA GLY A 515 7.93 14.53 -29.26
C GLY A 515 8.98 13.46 -28.91
N LEU A 516 9.02 13.04 -27.64
CA LEU A 516 9.96 12.06 -27.10
C LEU A 516 9.28 10.72 -26.81
#